data_AF-A0A7L3MWF4-F1
#
_entry.id   AF-A0A7L3MWF4-F1
#
_cell.length_a   1.000
_cell.length_b   1.000
_cell.length_c   1.000
_cell.angle_alpha   90.00
_cell.angle_beta   90.00
_cell.angle_gamma   90.00
#
_symmetry.space_group_name_H-M   'P 1'
#
loop_
_entity.id
_entity.type
_entity.pdbx_description
1 polymer ?
#
loop_
_entity_poly.entity_id
_entity_poly.type
_entity_poly.pdbx_seq_one_letter_code
_entity_poly.pdbx_strand_id
1 'polypeptide(L)'
;ILVNVGNFFTLESVFVAPRKGIYSFNFHVIKVYQSQTIQVNLMLNGKPVISAFAGDKDVTREAATNGVLLYLDKEDKVYLKLEKGNLVGGWQYSTFSGFLVFPL
;
A
#
# COMPACT_ATOMS: atom_id res chain seq x y z
N ILE A 1 11.86 -3.10 -6.87
CA ILE A 1 11.04 -4.31 -6.63
C ILE A 1 11.96 -5.41 -6.14
N LEU A 2 11.70 -6.01 -4.98
CA LEU A 2 12.56 -7.07 -4.42
C LEU A 2 12.07 -8.48 -4.80
N VAL A 3 10.75 -8.70 -4.85
CA VAL A 3 10.11 -9.97 -5.23
C VAL A 3 8.96 -9.65 -6.18
N ASN A 4 8.82 -10.42 -7.27
CA ASN A 4 7.72 -10.30 -8.23
C ASN A 4 7.43 -11.65 -8.92
N VAL A 5 7.16 -12.70 -8.13
CA VAL A 5 6.86 -14.02 -8.69
C VAL A 5 5.58 -13.95 -9.52
N GLY A 6 5.67 -14.31 -10.80
CA GLY A 6 4.55 -14.25 -11.75
C GLY A 6 4.38 -12.92 -12.48
N ASN A 7 5.19 -11.89 -12.18
CA ASN A 7 5.17 -10.58 -12.84
C ASN A 7 3.81 -9.86 -12.76
N PHE A 8 3.11 -9.99 -11.63
CA PHE A 8 1.78 -9.40 -11.41
C PHE A 8 1.81 -8.06 -10.68
N PHE A 9 3.01 -7.57 -10.30
CA PHE A 9 3.21 -6.21 -9.82
C PHE A 9 3.86 -5.35 -10.92
N THR A 10 3.19 -4.26 -11.32
CA THR A 10 3.59 -3.41 -12.44
C THR A 10 4.56 -2.30 -12.02
N LEU A 11 5.18 -1.63 -13.01
CA LEU A 11 6.09 -0.50 -12.76
C LEU A 11 5.36 0.72 -12.17
N GLU A 12 4.05 0.83 -12.42
CA GLU A 12 3.16 1.85 -11.83
C GLU A 12 2.80 1.57 -10.36
N SER A 13 3.44 0.58 -9.74
CA SER A 13 3.20 0.15 -8.35
C SER A 13 1.79 -0.39 -8.09
N VAL A 14 1.23 -1.10 -9.08
CA VAL A 14 -0.08 -1.75 -9.01
C VAL A 14 0.09 -3.27 -9.04
N PHE A 15 -0.53 -3.96 -8.08
CA PHE A 15 -0.72 -5.40 -8.14
C PHE A 15 -1.99 -5.73 -8.92
N VAL A 16 -1.92 -6.66 -9.87
CA VAL A 16 -3.07 -7.15 -10.64
C VAL A 16 -3.28 -8.63 -10.33
N ALA A 17 -4.42 -8.98 -9.73
CA ALA A 17 -4.69 -10.34 -9.30
C ALA A 17 -4.73 -11.30 -10.52
N PRO A 18 -3.86 -12.34 -10.56
CA PRO A 18 -3.82 -13.26 -11.69
C PRO A 18 -4.95 -14.29 -11.72
N ARG A 19 -5.61 -14.49 -10.57
CA ARG A 19 -6.69 -15.45 -10.37
C ARG A 19 -7.48 -15.12 -9.12
N LYS A 20 -8.64 -15.74 -9.00
CA LYS A 20 -9.47 -15.69 -7.79
C LYS A 20 -8.78 -16.31 -6.58
N GLY A 21 -8.87 -15.67 -5.42
CA GLY A 21 -8.27 -16.19 -4.18
C GLY A 21 -8.27 -15.19 -3.02
N ILE A 22 -7.70 -15.62 -1.89
CA ILE A 22 -7.42 -14.74 -0.74
C ILE A 22 -5.97 -14.27 -0.80
N TYR A 23 -5.76 -12.97 -0.74
CA TYR A 23 -4.46 -12.31 -0.82
C TYR A 23 -4.18 -11.53 0.45
N SER A 24 -2.93 -11.57 0.93
CA SER A 24 -2.48 -10.73 2.05
C SER A 24 -1.74 -9.52 1.50
N PHE A 25 -2.00 -8.35 2.06
CA PHE A 25 -1.23 -7.12 1.79
C PHE A 25 -0.78 -6.47 3.09
N ASN A 26 0.45 -5.99 3.11
CA ASN A 26 1.01 -5.15 4.17
C ASN A 26 1.73 -3.97 3.55
N PHE A 27 1.59 -2.80 4.17
CA PHE A 27 2.33 -1.62 3.78
C PHE A 27 2.80 -0.82 4.99
N HIS A 28 3.94 -0.15 4.79
CA HIS A 28 4.52 0.80 5.72
C HIS A 28 4.98 2.00 4.89
N VAL A 29 4.25 3.11 4.95
CA VAL A 29 4.68 4.35 4.27
C VAL A 29 5.30 5.29 5.28
N ILE A 30 6.61 5.50 5.13
CA ILE A 30 7.40 6.35 6.01
C ILE A 30 7.42 7.75 5.42
N LYS A 31 7.01 8.75 6.21
CA LYS A 31 7.28 10.16 5.88
C LYS A 31 8.55 10.61 6.58
N VAL A 32 9.39 11.36 5.86
CA VAL A 32 10.70 11.81 6.35
C VAL A 32 10.70 13.33 6.45
N TYR A 33 10.92 13.86 7.67
CA TYR A 33 11.01 15.30 7.97
C TYR A 33 9.77 16.11 7.56
N GLN A 34 8.59 15.69 8.03
CA GLN A 34 7.32 16.32 7.66
C GLN A 34 6.36 16.42 8.85
N SER A 35 5.87 17.63 9.14
CA SER A 35 4.87 17.90 10.19
C SER A 35 3.41 17.75 9.74
N GLN A 36 3.15 17.65 8.43
CA GLN A 36 1.80 17.41 7.94
C GLN A 36 1.37 15.95 8.19
N THR A 37 0.14 15.77 8.66
CA THR A 37 -0.50 14.45 8.74
C THR A 37 -0.77 13.90 7.34
N ILE A 38 -0.37 12.66 7.10
CA ILE A 38 -0.67 11.92 5.89
C ILE A 38 -1.74 10.86 6.14
N GLN A 39 -2.52 10.56 5.09
CA GLN A 39 -3.41 9.41 5.03
C GLN A 39 -3.08 8.58 3.80
N VAL A 40 -2.75 7.32 4.00
CA VAL A 40 -2.46 6.36 2.92
C VAL A 40 -3.55 5.29 2.93
N ASN A 41 -4.13 5.06 1.75
CA ASN A 41 -5.16 4.06 1.54
C ASN A 41 -4.61 2.90 0.71
N LEU A 42 -4.94 1.67 1.12
CA LEU A 42 -4.91 0.53 0.20
C LEU A 42 -6.19 0.56 -0.63
N MET A 43 -6.02 0.66 -1.94
CA MET A 43 -7.09 0.75 -2.92
C MET A 43 -7.35 -0.62 -3.52
N LEU A 44 -8.62 -0.96 -3.70
CA LEU A 44 -9.09 -2.07 -4.53
C LEU A 44 -10.00 -1.48 -5.62
N ASN A 45 -9.59 -1.58 -6.88
CA ASN A 45 -10.36 -1.10 -8.03
C ASN A 45 -10.86 0.35 -7.88
N GLY A 46 -9.99 1.24 -7.39
CA GLY A 46 -10.33 2.65 -7.19
C GLY A 46 -11.09 2.97 -5.89
N LYS A 47 -11.45 1.98 -5.08
CA LYS A 47 -12.12 2.17 -3.79
C LYS A 47 -11.17 1.92 -2.61
N PRO A 48 -11.18 2.75 -1.55
CA PRO A 48 -10.35 2.51 -0.38
C PRO A 48 -10.89 1.32 0.42
N VAL A 49 -10.00 0.43 0.86
CA VAL A 49 -10.34 -0.74 1.70
C VAL A 49 -9.92 -0.52 3.14
N ILE A 50 -8.65 -0.18 3.34
CA ILE A 50 -8.07 0.16 4.65
C ILE A 50 -7.24 1.44 4.52
N SER A 51 -7.17 2.20 5.61
CA SER A 51 -6.42 3.44 5.71
C SER A 51 -5.40 3.35 6.85
N ALA A 52 -4.30 4.08 6.70
CA ALA A 52 -3.34 4.32 7.76
C ALA A 52 -3.01 5.82 7.81
N PHE A 53 -2.71 6.31 9.01
CA PHE A 53 -2.38 7.71 9.26
C PHE A 53 -1.00 7.80 9.89
N ALA A 54 -0.28 8.87 9.57
CA ALA A 54 0.94 9.25 10.26
C ALA A 54 0.96 10.77 10.40
N GLY A 55 1.06 11.27 11.63
CA GLY A 55 1.04 12.70 11.89
C GLY A 55 1.34 13.07 13.33
N ASP A 56 2.47 13.72 13.55
CA ASP A 56 2.78 14.56 14.70
C ASP A 56 2.89 16.03 14.28
N LYS A 57 2.65 16.95 15.23
CA LYS A 57 2.81 18.41 15.02
C LYS A 57 4.28 18.79 14.82
N ASP A 58 5.18 18.00 15.40
CA ASP A 58 6.63 18.19 15.28
C ASP A 58 7.21 17.49 14.03
N VAL A 59 8.40 17.91 13.62
CA VAL A 59 9.10 17.30 12.48
C VAL A 59 9.69 15.95 12.90
N THR A 60 8.91 14.89 12.74
CA THR A 60 9.27 13.53 13.12
C THR A 60 9.35 12.60 11.91
N ARG A 61 9.92 11.41 12.13
CA ARG A 61 9.83 10.28 11.19
C ARG A 61 8.72 9.37 11.68
N GLU A 62 7.69 9.18 10.86
CA GLU A 62 6.52 8.38 11.23
C GLU A 62 6.12 7.47 10.08
N ALA A 63 5.47 6.36 10.42
CA ALA A 63 5.04 5.35 9.46
C ALA A 63 3.52 5.17 9.48
N ALA A 64 2.87 5.39 8.34
CA ALA A 64 1.50 4.97 8.11
C ALA A 64 1.53 3.46 7.77
N THR A 65 1.20 2.63 8.76
CA THR A 65 1.28 1.17 8.69
C THR A 65 -0.09 0.53 8.80
N ASN A 66 -0.43 -0.38 7.89
CA ASN A 66 -1.61 -1.23 8.00
C ASN A 66 -1.49 -2.49 7.11
N GLY A 67 -2.36 -3.47 7.30
CA GLY A 67 -2.41 -4.72 6.53
C GLY A 67 -3.78 -5.39 6.57
N VAL A 68 -4.09 -6.20 5.55
CA VAL A 68 -5.41 -6.83 5.39
C VAL A 68 -5.34 -8.10 4.52
N LEU A 69 -6.28 -9.02 4.74
CA LEU A 69 -6.59 -10.12 3.82
C LEU A 69 -7.75 -9.70 2.91
N LEU A 70 -7.59 -9.84 1.60
CA LEU A 70 -8.60 -9.52 0.60
C LEU A 70 -8.98 -10.73 -0.22
N TYR A 71 -10.27 -10.93 -0.40
CA TYR A 71 -10.79 -11.70 -1.52
C TYR A 71 -10.61 -10.86 -2.78
N LEU A 72 -9.96 -11.40 -3.80
CA LEU A 72 -9.80 -10.78 -5.11
C LEU A 72 -10.27 -11.74 -6.20
N ASP A 73 -10.91 -11.19 -7.22
CA ASP A 73 -11.14 -11.86 -8.50
C ASP A 73 -9.98 -11.59 -9.47
N LYS A 74 -9.94 -12.35 -10.58
CA LYS A 74 -8.94 -12.13 -11.63
C LYS A 74 -9.07 -10.68 -12.15
N GLU A 75 -7.93 -10.04 -12.39
CA GLU A 75 -7.78 -8.66 -12.90
C GLU A 75 -8.08 -7.54 -11.90
N ASP A 76 -8.46 -7.86 -10.66
CA ASP A 76 -8.57 -6.87 -9.59
C ASP A 76 -7.24 -6.16 -9.35
N LYS A 77 -7.30 -4.84 -9.17
CA LYS A 77 -6.15 -3.97 -9.02
C LYS A 77 -6.02 -3.48 -7.58
N VAL A 78 -4.86 -3.75 -6.97
CA VAL A 78 -4.52 -3.32 -5.62
C VAL A 78 -3.30 -2.41 -5.65
N TYR A 79 -3.40 -1.24 -5.03
CA TYR A 79 -2.32 -0.25 -5.00
C TYR A 79 -2.47 0.69 -3.81
N LEU A 80 -1.42 1.46 -3.51
CA LEU A 80 -1.48 2.49 -2.47
C LEU A 80 -1.81 3.85 -3.09
N LYS A 81 -2.63 4.63 -2.39
CA LYS A 81 -2.92 6.02 -2.74
C LYS A 81 -2.74 6.91 -1.53
N LEU A 82 -2.00 8.01 -1.69
CA LEU A 82 -1.98 9.10 -0.73
C LEU A 82 -3.27 9.91 -0.89
N GLU A 83 -4.17 9.81 0.08
CA GLU A 83 -5.47 10.48 0.04
C GLU A 83 -5.40 11.89 0.64
N LYS A 84 -4.59 12.06 1.68
CA LYS A 84 -4.40 13.34 2.36
C LYS A 84 -2.92 13.59 2.64
N GLY A 85 -2.51 14.84 2.53
CA GLY A 85 -1.16 15.31 2.82
C GLY A 85 -0.23 15.23 1.61
N ASN A 86 1.07 15.30 1.87
CA ASN A 86 2.10 15.20 0.83
C ASN A 86 3.35 14.47 1.39
N LEU A 87 4.23 13.99 0.50
CA LEU A 87 5.47 13.29 0.85
C LEU A 87 6.71 14.12 0.47
N VAL A 88 6.64 15.44 0.61
CA VAL A 88 7.82 16.33 0.52
C VAL A 88 8.85 15.89 1.57
N GLY A 89 10.12 15.84 1.19
CA GLY A 89 11.20 15.23 1.99
C GLY A 89 11.44 13.75 1.65
N GLY A 90 10.54 13.14 0.88
CA GLY A 90 10.66 11.77 0.41
C GLY A 90 10.02 10.75 1.36
N TRP A 91 9.91 9.53 0.84
CA TRP A 91 9.30 8.39 1.53
C TRP A 91 10.25 7.19 1.58
N GLN A 92 11.54 7.48 1.70
CA GLN A 92 12.58 6.45 1.77
C GLN A 92 12.26 5.44 2.87
N TYR A 93 12.63 4.17 2.62
CA TYR A 93 12.35 3.01 3.50
C TYR A 93 10.91 2.52 3.50
N SER A 94 9.98 3.18 2.77
CA SER A 94 8.61 2.68 2.63
C SER A 94 8.58 1.31 1.97
N THR A 95 7.65 0.47 2.40
CA THR A 95 7.45 -0.88 1.87
C THR A 95 5.99 -1.11 1.49
N PHE A 96 5.79 -1.89 0.44
CA PHE A 96 4.50 -2.43 0.04
C PHE A 96 4.73 -3.86 -0.47
N SER A 97 4.00 -4.81 0.09
CA SER A 97 4.15 -6.23 -0.23
C SER A 97 2.82 -6.96 -0.12
N GLY A 98 2.72 -8.08 -0.83
CA GLY A 98 1.57 -8.97 -0.74
C GLY A 98 1.81 -10.28 -1.45
N PHE A 99 0.94 -11.26 -1.17
CA PHE A 99 1.04 -12.60 -1.73
C PHE A 99 -0.33 -13.31 -1.70
N LEU A 100 -0.50 -14.30 -2.59
CA LEU A 100 -1.64 -15.21 -2.57
C LEU A 100 -1.52 -16.17 -1.38
N VAL A 101 -2.51 -16.18 -0.49
CA VAL A 101 -2.59 -17.13 0.63
C VAL A 101 -3.07 -18.48 0.12
N PHE A 102 -4.20 -18.50 -0.60
CA PHE A 102 -4.70 -19.68 -1.30
C PHE A 102 -5.66 -19.27 -2.44
N PRO A 103 -5.67 -20.03 -3.55
CA PRO A 103 -6.64 -19.83 -4.62
C PRO A 103 -8.04 -20.31 -4.21
N LEU A 104 -9.05 -19.79 -4.88
CA LEU A 104 -10.45 -20.23 -4.78
C LEU A 104 -10.98 -20.73 -6.13
#